data_AF-A0A9E4CS62-F1
#
_entry.id   AF-A0A9E4CS62-F1
#
_cell.length_a   1.000
_cell.length_b   1.000
_cell.length_c   1.000
_cell.angle_alpha   90.00
_cell.angle_beta   90.00
_cell.angle_gamma   90.00
#
_symmetry.space_group_name_H-M   'P 1'
#
loop_
_entity.id
_entity.type
_entity.pdbx_description
1 polymer ?
#
loop_
_entity_poly.entity_id
_entity_poly.type
_entity_poly.pdbx_seq_one_letter_code
_entity_poly.pdbx_strand_id
1 'polypeptide(L)'
;LKTIDSPYNTYLHAGLPPTPIANPGRASIRAALNPAANPSLGDPICADVDEGFPCLYLYYVIADEDGRHVFSATLAQQEANIEEARRKGLL
;
A
#
# COMPACT_ATOMS: atom_id res chain seq x y z
N LEU A 1 19.33 3.24 -2.97
CA LEU A 1 18.26 3.29 -3.99
C LEU A 1 17.24 4.40 -3.70
N LYS A 2 16.69 4.52 -2.48
CA LYS A 2 15.68 5.57 -2.13
C LYS A 2 16.12 7.02 -2.43
N THR A 3 17.43 7.28 -2.47
CA THR A 3 18.01 8.62 -2.62
C THR A 3 18.42 8.98 -4.05
N ILE A 4 18.14 8.12 -5.05
CA ILE A 4 18.49 8.41 -6.43
C ILE A 4 17.58 9.54 -6.95
N ASP A 5 18.19 10.62 -7.42
CA ASP A 5 17.48 11.74 -8.04
C ASP A 5 17.08 11.37 -9.48
N SER A 6 15.77 11.21 -9.70
CA SER A 6 15.17 10.81 -10.97
C SER A 6 13.69 11.15 -10.94
N PRO A 7 13.10 11.63 -12.07
CA PRO A 7 11.67 11.93 -12.13
C PRO A 7 10.77 10.69 -11.96
N TYR A 8 11.33 9.47 -11.96
CA TYR A 8 10.62 8.22 -11.69
C TYR A 8 10.64 7.79 -10.21
N ASN A 9 11.36 8.50 -9.33
CA ASN A 9 11.48 8.12 -7.92
C ASN A 9 10.29 8.64 -7.09
N THR A 10 9.29 7.78 -6.90
CA THR A 10 8.08 8.09 -6.11
C THR A 10 8.32 8.20 -4.60
N TYR A 11 9.53 7.92 -4.10
CA TYR A 11 9.91 8.29 -2.72
C TYR A 11 10.22 9.78 -2.58
N LEU A 12 10.65 10.45 -3.65
CA LEU A 12 11.03 11.86 -3.65
C LEU A 12 9.97 12.76 -4.28
N HIS A 13 9.23 12.25 -5.25
CA HIS A 13 8.21 13.02 -5.98
C HIS A 13 6.82 12.43 -5.76
N ALA A 14 5.88 13.27 -5.33
CA ALA A 14 4.48 12.90 -5.15
C ALA A 14 3.76 12.75 -6.50
N GLY A 15 2.75 11.88 -6.55
CA GLY A 15 1.95 11.61 -7.75
C GLY A 15 2.50 10.45 -8.60
N LEU A 16 2.04 10.37 -9.85
CA LEU A 16 2.50 9.35 -10.79
C LEU A 16 3.81 9.78 -11.47
N PRO A 17 4.68 8.82 -11.86
CA PRO A 17 5.84 9.12 -12.69
C PRO A 17 5.42 9.64 -14.08
N PRO A 18 6.34 10.26 -14.86
CA PRO A 18 6.00 10.87 -16.15
C PRO A 18 5.42 9.89 -17.18
N THR A 19 5.84 8.62 -17.15
CA THR A 19 5.34 7.55 -18.04
C THR A 19 5.27 6.21 -17.29
N PRO A 20 4.56 5.19 -17.82
CA PRO A 20 4.54 3.84 -17.25
C PRO A 20 5.94 3.20 -17.19
N ILE A 21 6.22 2.42 -16.15
CA ILE A 21 7.51 1.75 -15.95
C ILE A 21 7.59 0.34 -16.58
N ALA A 22 6.46 -0.19 -17.04
CA ALA A 22 6.35 -1.53 -17.62
C ALA A 22 5.12 -1.64 -18.52
N ASN A 23 5.02 -2.73 -19.29
CA ASN A 23 3.84 -3.06 -20.07
C ASN A 23 2.79 -3.76 -19.18
N PRO A 24 1.64 -3.13 -18.88
CA PRO A 24 0.65 -3.71 -17.97
C PRO A 24 -0.12 -4.86 -18.64
N GLY A 25 -0.33 -5.94 -17.90
CA GLY A 25 -1.25 -7.01 -18.30
C GLY A 25 -2.71 -6.56 -18.23
N ARG A 26 -3.62 -7.32 -18.86
CA ARG A 26 -5.06 -7.04 -18.85
C ARG A 26 -5.65 -6.91 -17.44
N ALA A 27 -5.17 -7.73 -16.50
CA ALA A 27 -5.59 -7.68 -15.10
C ALA A 27 -5.21 -6.34 -14.44
N SER A 28 -3.98 -5.87 -14.65
CA SER A 28 -3.49 -4.58 -14.13
C SER A 28 -4.28 -3.40 -14.69
N ILE A 29 -4.59 -3.40 -15.99
CA ILE A 29 -5.43 -2.37 -16.62
C ILE A 29 -6.82 -2.36 -16.00
N ARG A 30 -7.43 -3.54 -15.81
CA ARG A 30 -8.75 -3.64 -15.18
C ARG A 30 -8.75 -3.09 -13.76
N ALA A 31 -7.73 -3.44 -12.96
CA ALA A 31 -7.60 -2.97 -11.58
C ALA A 31 -7.41 -1.45 -11.50
N ALA A 32 -6.64 -0.86 -12.43
CA ALA A 32 -6.48 0.60 -12.50
C ALA A 32 -7.80 1.32 -12.84
N LEU A 33 -8.63 0.73 -13.71
CA LEU A 33 -9.94 1.29 -14.09
C LEU A 33 -11.04 1.02 -13.05
N ASN A 34 -10.96 -0.09 -12.32
CA ASN A 34 -11.97 -0.55 -11.37
C ASN A 34 -11.27 -1.05 -10.09
N PRO A 35 -10.79 -0.12 -9.24
CA PRO A 35 -10.13 -0.50 -8.00
C PRO A 35 -11.11 -1.17 -7.03
N ALA A 36 -10.56 -1.92 -6.07
CA ALA A 36 -11.36 -2.43 -4.96
C ALA A 36 -11.95 -1.27 -4.14
N ALA A 37 -13.12 -1.50 -3.56
CA ALA A 37 -13.72 -0.53 -2.64
C ALA A 37 -12.89 -0.43 -1.35
N ASN A 38 -12.84 0.77 -0.79
CA ASN A 38 -12.26 0.99 0.53
C ASN A 38 -13.19 0.47 1.64
N PRO A 39 -12.66 0.21 2.84
CA PRO A 39 -13.46 -0.23 3.97
C PRO A 39 -14.53 0.79 4.36
N SER A 40 -15.64 0.32 4.91
CA SER A 40 -16.62 1.19 5.57
C SER A 40 -16.07 1.70 6.91
N LEU A 41 -16.52 2.86 7.40
CA LEU A 41 -16.09 3.41 8.69
C LEU A 41 -16.29 2.48 9.90
N GLY A 42 -17.23 1.52 9.82
CA GLY A 42 -17.44 0.52 10.88
C GLY A 42 -16.55 -0.71 10.79
N ASP A 43 -15.64 -0.79 9.81
CA ASP A 43 -14.72 -1.91 9.66
C ASP A 43 -13.64 -1.87 10.77
N PRO A 44 -13.28 -3.01 11.38
CA PRO A 44 -12.24 -3.07 12.41
C PRO A 44 -10.91 -2.45 12.00
N ILE A 45 -10.55 -2.45 10.71
CA ILE A 45 -9.31 -1.81 10.25
C ILE A 45 -9.32 -0.28 10.43
N CYS A 46 -10.51 0.31 10.53
CA CYS A 46 -10.73 1.74 10.66
C CYS A 46 -10.78 2.24 12.11
N ALA A 47 -10.64 1.35 13.10
CA ALA A 47 -10.79 1.69 14.51
C ALA A 47 -9.87 2.83 14.97
N ASP A 48 -8.67 2.93 14.38
CA ASP A 48 -7.65 3.93 14.73
C ASP A 48 -7.58 5.09 13.72
N VAL A 49 -8.56 5.22 12.82
CA VAL A 49 -8.59 6.31 11.84
C VAL A 49 -9.17 7.56 12.50
N ASP A 50 -8.47 8.68 12.37
CA ASP A 50 -8.89 9.97 12.91
C ASP A 50 -10.28 10.38 12.41
N GLU A 51 -11.08 10.96 13.32
CA GLU A 51 -12.40 11.49 12.99
C GLU A 51 -12.31 12.54 11.87
N GLY A 52 -13.20 12.42 10.88
CA GLY A 52 -13.24 13.34 9.74
C GLY A 52 -12.39 12.91 8.53
N PHE A 53 -11.66 11.80 8.62
CA PHE A 53 -10.94 11.23 7.49
C PHE A 53 -11.63 9.97 6.94
N PRO A 54 -11.60 9.74 5.61
CA PRO A 54 -12.10 8.49 5.04
C PRO A 54 -11.19 7.34 5.45
N CYS A 55 -11.78 6.19 5.78
CA CYS A 55 -11.02 4.96 5.95
C CYS A 55 -10.60 4.42 4.58
N LEU A 56 -9.30 4.34 4.35
CA LEU A 56 -8.69 3.91 3.08
C LEU A 56 -7.63 2.85 3.37
N TYR A 57 -7.47 1.87 2.48
CA TYR A 57 -6.26 1.05 2.49
C TYR A 57 -5.09 1.87 1.95
N LEU A 58 -4.20 2.34 2.85
CA LEU A 58 -3.07 3.19 2.47
C LEU A 58 -1.76 2.42 2.35
N TYR A 59 -1.59 1.38 3.16
CA TYR A 59 -0.35 0.63 3.24
C TYR A 59 -0.55 -0.87 3.01
N TYR A 60 0.52 -1.53 2.58
CA TYR A 60 0.59 -2.98 2.48
C TYR A 60 2.01 -3.46 2.78
N VAL A 61 2.13 -4.70 3.28
CA VAL A 61 3.41 -5.40 3.45
C VAL A 61 3.21 -6.90 3.28
N ILE A 62 4.27 -7.61 2.87
CA ILE A 62 4.25 -9.07 2.74
C ILE A 62 3.93 -9.73 4.09
N ALA A 63 3.05 -10.72 4.07
CA ALA A 63 2.52 -11.37 5.27
C ALA A 63 3.04 -12.80 5.45
N ASP A 64 3.41 -13.46 4.36
CA ASP A 64 3.88 -14.85 4.34
C ASP A 64 4.78 -15.16 3.11
N GLU A 65 5.37 -16.36 3.11
CA GLU A 65 6.22 -16.87 2.02
C GLU A 65 5.45 -17.16 0.73
N ASP A 66 4.13 -17.31 0.80
CA ASP A 66 3.25 -17.48 -0.37
C ASP A 66 3.05 -16.17 -1.14
N GLY A 67 3.58 -15.05 -0.64
CA GLY A 67 3.47 -13.74 -1.25
C GLY A 67 2.14 -13.04 -0.99
N ARG A 68 1.39 -13.46 0.04
CA ARG A 68 0.20 -12.71 0.48
C ARG A 68 0.64 -11.42 1.16
N HIS A 69 -0.24 -10.44 1.13
CA HIS A 69 -0.01 -9.13 1.73
C HIS A 69 -1.07 -8.85 2.79
N VAL A 70 -0.65 -8.18 3.85
CA VAL A 70 -1.55 -7.55 4.82
C VAL A 70 -1.66 -6.07 4.48
N PHE A 71 -2.88 -5.53 4.53
CA PHE A 71 -3.18 -4.13 4.26
C PHE A 71 -3.44 -3.37 5.57
N SER A 72 -3.25 -2.05 5.56
CA SER A 72 -3.44 -1.20 6.75
C SER A 72 -4.00 0.17 6.38
N ALA A 73 -4.84 0.70 7.27
CA ALA A 73 -5.43 2.02 7.11
C ALA A 73 -4.59 3.12 7.76
N THR A 74 -3.81 2.78 8.79
CA THR A 74 -2.97 3.74 9.52
C THR A 74 -1.49 3.36 9.49
N LEU A 75 -0.63 4.35 9.73
CA LEU A 75 0.81 4.13 9.83
C LEU A 75 1.15 3.22 11.01
N ALA A 76 0.48 3.38 12.16
CA ALA A 76 0.73 2.55 13.34
C ALA A 76 0.44 1.06 13.07
N GLN A 77 -0.67 0.76 12.38
CA GLN A 77 -0.98 -0.59 11.92
C GLN A 77 0.09 -1.12 10.96
N GLN A 78 0.54 -0.29 10.02
CA GLN A 78 1.59 -0.68 9.07
C GLN A 78 2.93 -0.97 9.76
N GLU A 79 3.33 -0.16 10.74
CA GLU A 79 4.56 -0.38 11.49
C GLU A 79 4.52 -1.69 12.28
N ALA A 80 3.37 -2.01 12.90
CA ALA A 80 3.15 -3.29 13.57
C ALA A 80 3.24 -4.47 12.58
N ASN A 81 2.66 -4.32 11.39
CA ASN A 81 2.72 -5.34 10.33
C ASN A 81 4.14 -5.54 9.77
N ILE A 82 4.91 -4.45 9.61
CA ILE A 82 6.31 -4.51 9.20
C ILE A 82 7.15 -5.23 10.25
N GLU A 83 6.94 -4.94 11.53
CA GLU A 83 7.66 -5.61 12.61
C GLU A 83 7.35 -7.11 12.63
N GLU A 84 6.09 -7.48 12.45
CA GLU A 84 5.69 -8.88 12.31
C GLU A 84 6.34 -9.56 11.09
N ALA A 85 6.37 -8.90 9.95
CA ALA A 85 7.04 -9.43 8.75
C ALA A 85 8.55 -9.62 8.97
N ARG A 86 9.22 -8.70 9.68
CA ARG A 86 10.63 -8.84 10.08
C ARG A 86 10.84 -10.00 11.05
N ARG A 87 9.98 -10.14 12.07
CA ARG A 87 10.04 -11.28 13.01
C ARG A 87 9.94 -12.63 12.31
N LYS A 88 9.14 -12.69 11.24
CA LYS A 88 8.99 -13.86 10.36
C LYS A 88 10.13 -14.04 9.35
N GLY A 89 11.07 -13.10 9.26
CA GLY A 89 12.18 -13.16 8.30
C GLY A 89 11.78 -12.90 6.85
N LEU A 90 10.64 -12.24 6.62
CA LEU A 90 10.14 -11.90 5.29
C LEU A 90 10.74 -10.60 4.72
N LEU A 91 11.41 -9.81 5.57
CA LEU A 91 12.00 -8.50 5.27
C LEU A 91 13.46 -8.41 5.73
#